data_AF-W9VEV6-F1
#
_entry.id   AF-W9VEV6-F1
#
_cell.length_a   1.000
_cell.length_b   1.000
_cell.length_c   1.000
_cell.angle_alpha   90.00
_cell.angle_beta   90.00
_cell.angle_gamma   90.00
#
_symmetry.space_group_name_H-M   'P 1'
#
loop_
_entity.id
_entity.type
_entity.pdbx_description
1 polymer ?
#
loop_
_entity_poly.entity_id
_entity_poly.type
_entity_poly.pdbx_seq_one_letter_code
_entity_poly.pdbx_strand_id
1 'polypeptide(L)'
;MKLKELLSVSGPVPLSDLTEAQLMELQTGLALLGYPVGDIDGLIGPRTRNAWAEYKTDVFPGNPELIGLESIGMLADQLAKLAETGTHDFTSKPGTIEAIKWECKTQGIGLDTQVAYVLATTQWETAQTFEPVRESFWRSEEWRRTHFHYYPYYGRGFVQLTWKTNYEKYSRILGLDLVADPDIAMRPNIALFVLVHGFKTGTFTGRKISDYIDRDRTDFINARRCINVTDKAETIANIAKKYLSRL
;
A
#
# COMPACT_ATOMS: atom_id res chain seq x y z
N MET A 1 -12.83 4.45 -1.34
CA MET A 1 -13.62 4.48 -2.60
C MET A 1 -15.01 3.93 -2.32
N LYS A 2 -16.07 4.47 -2.95
CA LYS A 2 -17.41 3.85 -2.92
C LYS A 2 -17.73 3.31 -4.30
N LEU A 3 -18.14 2.04 -4.39
CA LEU A 3 -18.55 1.43 -5.66
C LEU A 3 -19.85 2.06 -6.16
N LYS A 4 -19.98 2.17 -7.48
CA LYS A 4 -21.16 2.68 -8.20
C LYS A 4 -21.42 1.85 -9.45
N GLU A 5 -20.40 1.67 -10.29
CA GLU A 5 -20.52 0.99 -11.58
C GLU A 5 -20.79 -0.51 -11.39
N LEU A 6 -20.03 -1.17 -10.53
CA LEU A 6 -20.20 -2.60 -10.23
C LEU A 6 -21.53 -2.91 -9.54
N LEU A 7 -22.06 -1.98 -8.74
CA LEU A 7 -23.36 -2.15 -8.09
C LEU A 7 -24.53 -2.14 -9.09
N SER A 8 -24.30 -1.76 -10.35
CA SER A 8 -25.31 -1.84 -11.41
C SER A 8 -25.46 -3.24 -12.04
N VAL A 9 -24.54 -4.18 -11.75
CA VAL A 9 -24.61 -5.56 -12.23
C VAL A 9 -25.86 -6.24 -11.64
N SER A 10 -26.78 -6.70 -12.50
CA SER A 10 -28.10 -7.22 -12.08
C SER A 10 -28.12 -8.71 -11.74
N GLY A 11 -27.05 -9.46 -12.07
CA GLY A 11 -26.93 -10.89 -11.82
C GLY A 11 -25.51 -11.39 -12.04
N PRO A 12 -25.21 -12.67 -11.74
CA PRO A 12 -23.88 -13.23 -11.95
C PRO A 12 -23.47 -13.16 -13.42
N VAL A 13 -22.38 -12.45 -13.72
CA VAL A 13 -21.83 -12.33 -15.08
C VAL A 13 -20.36 -12.74 -15.10
N PRO A 14 -19.86 -13.32 -16.21
CA PRO A 14 -18.43 -13.47 -16.43
C PRO A 14 -17.71 -12.13 -16.36
N LEU A 15 -16.44 -12.16 -15.95
CA LEU A 15 -15.61 -10.95 -15.93
C LEU A 15 -15.51 -10.29 -17.32
N SER A 16 -15.59 -11.09 -18.41
CA SER A 16 -15.62 -10.65 -19.82
C SER A 16 -16.80 -9.76 -20.20
N ASP A 17 -17.87 -9.81 -19.42
CA ASP A 17 -19.13 -9.19 -19.76
C ASP A 17 -19.30 -7.85 -19.02
N LEU A 18 -18.34 -7.50 -18.15
CA LEU A 18 -18.28 -6.19 -17.53
C LEU A 18 -17.91 -5.11 -18.56
N THR A 19 -18.54 -3.96 -18.43
CA THR A 19 -18.16 -2.76 -19.18
C THR A 19 -16.76 -2.27 -18.76
N GLU A 20 -16.13 -1.46 -19.61
CA GLU A 20 -14.85 -0.82 -19.31
C GLU A 20 -14.88 -0.07 -17.97
N ALA A 21 -15.94 0.69 -17.70
CA ALA A 21 -16.13 1.42 -16.44
C ALA A 21 -16.23 0.50 -15.22
N GLN A 22 -17.00 -0.59 -15.33
CA GLN A 22 -17.10 -1.61 -14.27
C GLN A 22 -15.75 -2.31 -14.02
N LEU A 23 -15.00 -2.59 -15.08
CA LEU A 23 -13.67 -3.20 -14.98
C LEU A 23 -12.66 -2.25 -14.34
N MET A 24 -12.63 -0.99 -14.71
CA MET A 24 -11.79 0.02 -14.05
C MET A 24 -12.15 0.14 -12.57
N GLU A 25 -13.44 0.13 -12.24
CA GLU A 25 -13.91 0.19 -10.86
C GLU A 25 -13.47 -1.06 -10.06
N LEU A 26 -13.61 -2.25 -10.65
CA LEU A 26 -13.13 -3.50 -10.06
C LEU A 26 -11.62 -3.49 -9.85
N GLN A 27 -10.86 -3.13 -10.88
CA GLN A 27 -9.40 -3.05 -10.83
C GLN A 27 -8.95 -2.08 -9.73
N THR A 28 -9.59 -0.92 -9.62
CA THR A 28 -9.31 0.08 -8.58
C THR A 28 -9.60 -0.47 -7.19
N GLY A 29 -10.77 -1.09 -6.99
CA GLY A 29 -11.16 -1.67 -5.72
C GLY A 29 -10.20 -2.78 -5.26
N LEU A 30 -9.88 -3.72 -6.15
CA LEU A 30 -8.93 -4.79 -5.89
C LEU A 30 -7.52 -4.24 -5.60
N ALA A 31 -7.06 -3.25 -6.36
CA ALA A 31 -5.75 -2.61 -6.13
C ALA A 31 -5.67 -1.94 -4.75
N LEU A 32 -6.73 -1.25 -4.32
CA LEU A 32 -6.85 -0.65 -2.99
C LEU A 32 -6.77 -1.69 -1.88
N LEU A 33 -7.40 -2.85 -2.06
CA LEU A 33 -7.31 -3.97 -1.11
C LEU A 33 -5.98 -4.75 -1.20
N GLY A 34 -5.13 -4.43 -2.17
CA GLY A 34 -3.79 -4.98 -2.31
C GLY A 34 -3.68 -6.19 -3.26
N TYR A 35 -4.70 -6.46 -4.06
CA TYR A 35 -4.66 -7.51 -5.08
C TYR A 35 -3.98 -6.99 -6.36
N PRO A 36 -3.04 -7.75 -6.96
CA PRO A 36 -2.18 -7.28 -8.03
C PRO A 36 -2.90 -7.30 -9.39
N VAL A 37 -3.71 -6.28 -9.68
CA VAL A 37 -4.49 -6.19 -10.92
C VAL A 37 -3.68 -5.80 -12.16
N GLY A 38 -2.46 -5.27 -11.99
CA GLY A 38 -1.68 -4.67 -13.07
C GLY A 38 -2.06 -3.22 -13.31
N ASP A 39 -2.39 -2.88 -14.55
CA ASP A 39 -2.87 -1.55 -14.90
C ASP A 39 -4.37 -1.42 -14.60
N ILE A 40 -4.80 -0.18 -14.31
CA ILE A 40 -6.21 0.17 -14.12
C ILE A 40 -6.65 0.85 -15.43
N ASP A 41 -7.08 0.03 -16.38
CA ASP A 41 -7.27 0.38 -17.79
C ASP A 41 -8.62 -0.10 -18.35
N GLY A 42 -9.44 -0.80 -17.55
CA GLY A 42 -10.71 -1.36 -18.00
C GLY A 42 -10.56 -2.56 -18.94
N LEU A 43 -9.36 -3.14 -19.06
CA LEU A 43 -9.08 -4.30 -19.89
C LEU A 43 -8.93 -5.58 -19.06
N ILE A 44 -9.26 -6.71 -19.67
CA ILE A 44 -9.24 -8.01 -18.98
C ILE A 44 -7.98 -8.80 -19.35
N GLY A 45 -6.94 -8.57 -18.56
CA GLY A 45 -5.70 -9.35 -18.62
C GLY A 45 -5.68 -10.55 -17.65
N PRO A 46 -4.65 -11.41 -17.77
CA PRO A 46 -4.38 -12.47 -16.78
C PRO A 46 -4.26 -11.93 -15.35
N ARG A 47 -3.69 -10.72 -15.17
CA ARG A 47 -3.54 -10.10 -13.85
C ARG A 47 -4.88 -9.74 -13.21
N THR A 48 -5.79 -9.11 -13.96
CA THR A 48 -7.14 -8.80 -13.46
C THR A 48 -7.91 -10.07 -13.11
N ARG A 49 -7.86 -11.11 -13.96
CA ARG A 49 -8.49 -12.41 -13.68
C ARG A 49 -7.92 -13.06 -12.42
N ASN A 50 -6.61 -13.12 -12.30
CA ASN A 50 -5.95 -13.73 -11.14
C ASN A 50 -6.25 -12.95 -9.85
N ALA A 51 -6.21 -11.62 -9.89
CA ALA A 51 -6.52 -10.77 -8.75
C ALA A 51 -7.97 -10.97 -8.27
N TRP A 52 -8.93 -11.09 -9.18
CA TRP A 52 -10.32 -11.39 -8.82
C TRP A 52 -10.48 -12.80 -8.24
N ALA A 53 -9.84 -13.80 -8.86
CA ALA A 53 -9.89 -15.17 -8.38
C ALA A 53 -9.26 -15.31 -6.98
N GLU A 54 -8.11 -14.67 -6.75
CA GLU A 54 -7.43 -14.61 -5.44
C GLU A 54 -8.32 -13.92 -4.41
N TYR A 55 -8.88 -12.76 -4.74
CA TYR A 55 -9.84 -12.06 -3.89
C TYR A 55 -11.01 -12.94 -3.47
N LYS A 56 -11.68 -13.58 -4.43
CA LYS A 56 -12.79 -14.48 -4.12
C LYS A 56 -12.35 -15.65 -3.25
N THR A 57 -11.20 -16.26 -3.52
CA THR A 57 -10.68 -17.34 -2.69
C THR A 57 -10.50 -16.91 -1.24
N ASP A 58 -10.04 -15.67 -1.02
CA ASP A 58 -9.80 -15.14 0.33
C ASP A 58 -11.09 -14.80 1.09
N VAL A 59 -12.12 -14.30 0.39
CA VAL A 59 -13.28 -13.69 1.06
C VAL A 59 -14.61 -14.40 0.85
N PHE A 60 -14.76 -15.15 -0.25
CA PHE A 60 -16.06 -15.66 -0.67
C PHE A 60 -15.99 -17.03 -1.38
N PRO A 61 -16.46 -18.11 -0.74
CA PRO A 61 -16.54 -19.42 -1.39
C PRO A 61 -17.59 -19.39 -2.51
N GLY A 62 -17.16 -19.44 -3.77
CA GLY A 62 -18.04 -19.47 -4.95
C GLY A 62 -17.26 -19.55 -6.26
N ASN A 63 -17.95 -19.61 -7.41
CA ASN A 63 -17.28 -19.73 -8.72
C ASN A 63 -16.40 -18.48 -9.00
N PRO A 64 -15.05 -18.56 -9.00
CA PRO A 64 -14.18 -17.41 -9.13
C PRO A 64 -14.28 -16.71 -10.50
N GLU A 65 -14.87 -17.35 -11.50
CA GLU A 65 -15.02 -16.80 -12.85
C GLU A 65 -16.19 -15.80 -12.97
N LEU A 66 -17.11 -15.81 -12.00
CA LEU A 66 -18.30 -14.97 -12.00
C LEU A 66 -18.18 -13.79 -11.03
N ILE A 67 -18.65 -12.65 -11.51
CA ILE A 67 -18.90 -11.41 -10.77
C ILE A 67 -20.36 -11.44 -10.36
N GLY A 68 -20.63 -11.65 -9.07
CA GLY A 68 -21.98 -11.72 -8.52
C GLY A 68 -22.23 -10.67 -7.44
N LEU A 69 -23.51 -10.36 -7.22
CA LEU A 69 -23.97 -9.34 -6.25
C LEU A 69 -23.33 -9.51 -4.85
N GLU A 70 -23.26 -10.73 -4.33
CA GLU A 70 -22.68 -10.99 -3.01
C GLU A 70 -21.19 -10.66 -2.96
N SER A 71 -20.41 -11.11 -3.95
CA SER A 71 -18.97 -10.79 -4.03
C SER A 71 -18.70 -9.31 -4.26
N ILE A 72 -19.57 -8.60 -5.00
CA ILE A 72 -19.49 -7.14 -5.15
C ILE A 72 -19.83 -6.44 -3.83
N GLY A 73 -20.83 -6.93 -3.09
CA GLY A 73 -21.18 -6.43 -1.76
C GLY A 73 -20.03 -6.56 -0.77
N MET A 74 -19.36 -7.70 -0.73
CA MET A 74 -18.17 -7.89 0.12
C MET A 74 -17.03 -6.94 -0.26
N LEU A 75 -16.81 -6.73 -1.57
CA LEU A 75 -15.82 -5.76 -2.05
C LEU A 75 -16.18 -4.35 -1.61
N ALA A 76 -17.45 -3.96 -1.75
CA ALA A 76 -17.95 -2.66 -1.30
C ALA A 76 -17.75 -2.46 0.20
N ASP A 77 -18.07 -3.46 1.02
CA ASP A 77 -17.94 -3.39 2.48
C ASP A 77 -16.47 -3.26 2.92
N GLN A 78 -15.56 -4.00 2.29
CA GLN A 78 -14.13 -3.89 2.59
C GLN A 78 -13.55 -2.55 2.13
N LEU A 79 -13.98 -2.04 0.97
CA LEU A 79 -13.58 -0.72 0.50
C LEU A 79 -14.15 0.40 1.37
N ALA A 80 -15.35 0.22 1.92
CA ALA A 80 -15.93 1.14 2.89
C ALA A 80 -15.09 1.17 4.18
N LYS A 81 -14.73 0.00 4.73
CA LYS A 81 -13.84 -0.11 5.90
C LYS A 81 -12.47 0.51 5.66
N LEU A 82 -11.87 0.30 4.48
CA LEU A 82 -10.60 0.94 4.12
C LEU A 82 -10.75 2.46 3.94
N ALA A 83 -11.92 2.93 3.51
CA ALA A 83 -12.23 4.35 3.37
C ALA A 83 -12.61 5.02 4.69
N GLU A 84 -12.87 4.26 5.76
CA GLU A 84 -12.97 4.82 7.11
C GLU A 84 -11.60 5.39 7.47
N THR A 85 -11.47 6.71 7.35
CA THR A 85 -10.28 7.39 7.81
C THR A 85 -10.31 7.39 9.33
N GLY A 86 -9.39 6.65 9.96
CA GLY A 86 -9.12 6.85 11.37
C GLY A 86 -8.72 8.30 11.60
N THR A 87 -9.31 8.96 12.59
CA THR A 87 -8.76 10.23 13.09
C THR A 87 -7.49 9.89 13.86
N HIS A 88 -6.35 10.04 13.20
CA HIS A 88 -5.04 9.74 13.76
C HIS A 88 -4.34 11.01 14.26
N ASP A 89 -3.66 10.89 15.40
CA ASP A 89 -2.75 11.93 15.89
C ASP A 89 -1.37 11.78 15.24
N PHE A 90 -1.05 12.67 14.29
CA PHE A 90 0.30 12.77 13.71
C PHE A 90 1.13 13.89 14.34
N THR A 91 0.65 14.54 15.40
CA THR A 91 1.40 15.59 16.11
C THR A 91 2.41 15.01 17.10
N SER A 92 2.31 13.71 17.39
CA SER A 92 3.20 13.00 18.30
C SER A 92 3.72 11.69 17.69
N LYS A 93 4.94 11.32 18.08
CA LYS A 93 5.53 10.02 17.70
C LYS A 93 4.69 8.83 18.19
N PRO A 94 4.20 8.79 19.45
CA PRO A 94 3.29 7.73 19.89
C PRO A 94 2.00 7.66 19.05
N GLY A 95 1.38 8.81 18.75
CA GLY A 95 0.18 8.85 17.91
C GLY A 95 0.43 8.28 16.51
N THR A 96 1.56 8.61 15.89
CA THR A 96 1.93 8.06 14.58
C THR A 96 2.24 6.56 14.63
N ILE A 97 2.87 6.07 15.70
CA ILE A 97 3.08 4.63 15.91
C ILE A 97 1.75 3.89 15.99
N GLU A 98 0.76 4.42 16.72
CA GLU A 98 -0.57 3.81 16.80
C GLU A 98 -1.31 3.88 15.46
N ALA A 99 -1.14 4.96 14.69
CA ALA A 99 -1.67 5.05 13.33
C ALA A 99 -1.10 3.97 12.40
N ILE A 100 0.21 3.70 12.48
CA ILE A 100 0.87 2.64 11.71
C ILE A 100 0.37 1.26 12.12
N LYS A 101 0.23 0.98 13.41
CA LYS A 101 -0.34 -0.30 13.88
C LYS A 101 -1.77 -0.48 13.38
N TRP A 102 -2.58 0.57 13.46
CA TRP A 102 -3.94 0.58 12.97
C TRP A 102 -3.99 0.27 11.47
N GLU A 103 -3.22 1.00 10.66
CA GLU A 103 -3.19 0.83 9.20
C GLU A 103 -2.70 -0.57 8.82
N CYS A 104 -1.65 -1.08 9.47
CA CYS A 104 -1.17 -2.46 9.30
C CYS A 104 -2.32 -3.45 9.48
N LYS A 105 -3.07 -3.35 10.59
CA LYS A 105 -4.23 -4.22 10.83
C LYS A 105 -5.33 -4.04 9.78
N THR A 106 -5.67 -2.80 9.44
CA THR A 106 -6.71 -2.46 8.45
C THR A 106 -6.40 -3.05 7.08
N GLN A 107 -5.12 -3.01 6.67
CA GLN A 107 -4.69 -3.60 5.41
C GLN A 107 -4.31 -5.09 5.52
N GLY A 108 -4.41 -5.72 6.69
CA GLY A 108 -4.15 -7.17 6.83
C GLY A 108 -2.68 -7.56 7.05
N ILE A 109 -1.81 -6.63 7.41
CA ILE A 109 -0.49 -6.89 8.00
C ILE A 109 -0.69 -7.08 9.51
N GLY A 110 -1.07 -8.29 9.92
CA GLY A 110 -1.58 -8.55 11.27
C GLY A 110 -0.62 -9.22 12.26
N LEU A 111 0.53 -9.72 11.82
CA LEU A 111 1.50 -10.36 12.72
C LEU A 111 2.34 -9.32 13.44
N ASP A 112 2.57 -9.47 14.74
CA ASP A 112 3.42 -8.55 15.51
C ASP A 112 4.83 -8.45 14.94
N THR A 113 5.35 -9.55 14.38
CA THR A 113 6.64 -9.56 13.67
C THR A 113 6.63 -8.65 12.44
N GLN A 114 5.55 -8.68 11.66
CA GLN A 114 5.40 -7.80 10.50
C GLN A 114 5.24 -6.34 10.95
N VAL A 115 4.37 -6.06 11.91
CA VAL A 115 4.12 -4.71 12.45
C VAL A 115 5.40 -4.11 13.03
N ALA A 116 6.17 -4.90 13.79
CA ALA A 116 7.46 -4.48 14.32
C ALA A 116 8.45 -4.05 13.21
N TYR A 117 8.44 -4.75 12.08
CA TYR A 117 9.30 -4.43 10.95
C TYR A 117 8.88 -3.14 10.22
N VAL A 118 7.56 -2.92 10.05
CA VAL A 118 7.03 -1.68 9.48
C VAL A 118 7.38 -0.47 10.36
N LEU A 119 7.25 -0.60 11.69
CA LEU A 119 7.65 0.43 12.64
C LEU A 119 9.16 0.69 12.61
N ALA A 120 9.98 -0.36 12.53
CA ALA A 120 11.43 -0.22 12.44
C ALA A 120 11.88 0.48 11.17
N THR A 121 11.25 0.15 10.05
CA THR A 121 11.48 0.82 8.76
C THR A 121 11.10 2.29 8.86
N THR A 122 9.92 2.62 9.38
CA THR A 122 9.49 4.02 9.56
C THR A 122 10.47 4.79 10.44
N GLN A 123 10.89 4.21 11.57
CA GLN A 123 11.89 4.84 12.44
C GLN A 123 13.18 5.14 11.68
N TRP A 124 13.64 4.22 10.84
CA TRP A 124 14.86 4.39 10.06
C TRP A 124 14.71 5.49 9.00
N GLU A 125 13.68 5.41 8.18
CA GLU A 125 13.48 6.30 7.02
C GLU A 125 13.12 7.74 7.42
N THR A 126 12.56 7.95 8.61
CA THR A 126 12.14 9.27 9.12
C THR A 126 13.16 9.92 10.06
N ALA A 127 14.39 9.40 10.14
CA ALA A 127 15.39 9.83 11.12
C ALA A 127 14.84 9.81 12.57
N GLN A 128 14.07 8.77 12.89
CA GLN A 128 13.42 8.48 14.18
C GLN A 128 12.29 9.41 14.60
N THR A 129 11.95 10.42 13.80
CA THR A 129 10.91 11.41 14.11
C THR A 129 9.50 10.82 14.05
N PHE A 130 9.28 9.82 13.18
CA PHE A 130 7.93 9.38 12.78
C PHE A 130 7.12 10.50 12.12
N GLU A 131 7.77 11.46 11.47
CA GLU A 131 7.13 12.44 10.61
C GLU A 131 7.38 12.09 9.14
N PRO A 132 6.44 12.35 8.21
CA PRO A 132 6.73 12.28 6.79
C PRO A 132 7.89 13.21 6.43
N VAL A 133 8.93 12.70 5.78
CA VAL A 133 10.12 13.51 5.44
C VAL A 133 10.36 13.59 3.94
N ARG A 134 10.96 14.71 3.50
CA ARG A 134 11.52 14.86 2.17
C ARG A 134 12.96 14.36 2.16
N GLU A 135 13.37 13.69 1.09
CA GLU A 135 14.75 13.28 0.89
C GLU A 135 15.67 14.50 0.99
N SER A 136 16.75 14.40 1.78
CA SER A 136 17.63 15.53 2.08
C SER A 136 16.85 16.76 2.59
N PHE A 137 15.96 16.60 3.58
CA PHE A 137 15.09 17.68 4.09
C PHE A 137 15.83 18.95 4.55
N TRP A 138 17.12 18.84 4.90
CA TRP A 138 18.00 19.96 5.27
C TRP A 138 18.54 20.77 4.08
N ARG A 139 18.24 20.36 2.84
CA ARG A 139 18.63 21.06 1.60
C ARG A 139 17.45 21.83 1.01
N SER A 140 17.75 22.86 0.21
CA SER A 140 16.74 23.64 -0.53
C SER A 140 16.13 22.82 -1.66
N GLU A 141 14.95 23.25 -2.12
CA GLU A 141 14.28 22.62 -3.26
C GLU A 141 15.09 22.76 -4.56
N GLU A 142 15.73 23.92 -4.76
CA GLU A 142 16.63 24.15 -5.89
C GLU A 142 17.82 23.18 -5.90
N TRP A 143 18.34 22.85 -4.71
CA TRP A 143 19.38 21.83 -4.60
C TRP A 143 18.85 20.46 -5.04
N ARG A 144 17.65 20.06 -4.61
CA ARG A 144 17.03 18.78 -5.05
C ARG A 144 16.83 18.73 -6.56
N ARG A 145 16.36 19.84 -7.15
CA ARG A 145 16.13 19.99 -8.60
C ARG A 145 17.39 19.75 -9.43
N THR A 146 18.53 20.19 -8.92
CA THR A 146 19.81 20.09 -9.62
C THR A 146 20.59 18.81 -9.33
N HIS A 147 20.34 18.16 -8.18
CA HIS A 147 21.10 17.00 -7.73
C HIS A 147 20.43 15.65 -7.98
N PHE A 148 19.09 15.59 -8.00
CA PHE A 148 18.37 14.34 -8.25
C PHE A 148 17.99 14.22 -9.71
N HIS A 149 18.55 13.21 -10.39
CA HIS A 149 18.19 12.88 -11.78
C HIS A 149 16.72 12.43 -11.94
N TYR A 150 16.06 12.04 -10.85
CA TYR A 150 14.65 11.68 -10.78
C TYR A 150 13.75 12.80 -10.24
N TYR A 151 14.25 14.04 -10.15
CA TYR A 151 13.41 15.20 -9.82
C TYR A 151 12.22 15.30 -10.80
N PRO A 152 10.99 15.64 -10.33
CA PRO A 152 10.61 16.00 -8.95
C PRO A 152 10.28 14.81 -8.05
N TYR A 153 10.41 13.57 -8.51
CA TYR A 153 9.97 12.33 -7.84
C TYR A 153 11.02 11.75 -6.89
N TYR A 154 11.65 12.61 -6.09
CA TYR A 154 12.53 12.21 -4.99
C TYR A 154 11.76 11.70 -3.77
N GLY A 155 12.46 11.12 -2.80
CA GLY A 155 11.87 10.46 -1.64
C GLY A 155 10.94 11.36 -0.81
N ARG A 156 9.70 10.90 -0.58
CA ARG A 156 8.71 11.55 0.31
C ARG A 156 8.01 10.55 1.22
N GLY A 157 7.41 11.04 2.32
CA GLY A 157 6.57 10.24 3.19
C GLY A 157 7.36 9.42 4.23
N PHE A 158 6.69 8.44 4.85
CA PHE A 158 7.26 7.57 5.88
C PHE A 158 8.28 6.56 5.36
N VAL A 159 8.31 6.33 4.05
CA VAL A 159 9.07 5.24 3.41
C VAL A 159 9.93 5.71 2.23
N GLN A 160 10.09 7.03 2.05
CA GLN A 160 10.87 7.61 0.95
C GLN A 160 10.38 7.15 -0.45
N LEU A 161 9.09 7.34 -0.74
CA LEU A 161 8.51 7.05 -2.06
C LEU A 161 9.25 7.83 -3.15
N THR A 162 9.86 7.10 -4.09
CA THR A 162 10.75 7.64 -5.13
C THR A 162 10.35 7.07 -6.50
N TRP A 163 10.77 7.74 -7.58
CA TRP A 163 10.55 7.38 -9.00
C TRP A 163 9.15 7.69 -9.51
N LYS A 164 9.08 8.33 -10.68
CA LYS A 164 7.82 8.69 -11.35
C LYS A 164 6.84 7.53 -11.44
N THR A 165 7.34 6.34 -11.76
CA THR A 165 6.52 5.13 -11.92
C THR A 165 5.78 4.74 -10.63
N ASN A 166 6.38 4.95 -9.45
CA ASN A 166 5.69 4.69 -8.19
C ASN A 166 4.66 5.79 -7.87
N TYR A 167 4.97 7.06 -8.18
CA TYR A 167 4.00 8.15 -8.06
C TYR A 167 2.80 7.93 -9.01
N GLU A 168 3.02 7.46 -10.24
CA GLU A 168 1.96 7.09 -11.19
C GLU A 168 1.10 5.94 -10.67
N LYS A 169 1.71 4.88 -10.11
CA LYS A 169 0.97 3.76 -9.48
C LYS A 169 0.08 4.25 -8.34
N TYR A 170 0.65 4.98 -7.38
CA TYR A 170 -0.13 5.49 -6.25
C TYR A 170 -1.13 6.56 -6.65
N SER A 171 -0.90 7.31 -7.74
CA SER A 171 -1.90 8.21 -8.31
C SER A 171 -3.15 7.46 -8.73
N ARG A 172 -2.97 6.34 -9.44
CA ARG A 172 -4.07 5.48 -9.86
C ARG A 172 -4.77 4.80 -8.69
N ILE A 173 -4.01 4.25 -7.74
CA ILE A 173 -4.57 3.56 -6.56
C ILE A 173 -5.40 4.52 -5.70
N LEU A 174 -4.90 5.74 -5.46
CA LEU A 174 -5.54 6.70 -4.56
C LEU A 174 -6.56 7.61 -5.25
N GLY A 175 -6.56 7.67 -6.59
CA GLY A 175 -7.36 8.64 -7.35
C GLY A 175 -6.92 10.09 -7.11
N LEU A 176 -5.64 10.31 -6.80
CA LEU A 176 -5.04 11.61 -6.53
C LEU A 176 -3.88 11.84 -7.51
N ASP A 177 -3.71 13.06 -8.02
CA ASP A 177 -2.63 13.32 -8.97
C ASP A 177 -1.28 13.59 -8.27
N LEU A 178 -0.64 12.53 -7.78
CA LEU A 178 0.69 12.60 -7.17
C LEU A 178 1.78 12.91 -8.22
N VAL A 179 1.48 12.78 -9.52
CA VAL A 179 2.45 13.06 -10.58
C VAL A 179 2.57 14.57 -10.81
N ALA A 180 1.43 15.26 -10.85
CA ALA A 180 1.36 16.71 -10.93
C ALA A 180 1.69 17.40 -9.60
N ASP A 181 1.26 16.83 -8.47
CA ASP A 181 1.60 17.31 -7.12
C ASP A 181 2.24 16.20 -6.25
N PRO A 182 3.57 15.99 -6.39
CA PRO A 182 4.30 15.00 -5.58
C PRO A 182 4.22 15.22 -4.07
N ASP A 183 3.93 16.45 -3.61
CA ASP A 183 3.85 16.77 -2.19
C ASP A 183 2.58 16.19 -1.53
N ILE A 184 1.61 15.69 -2.30
CA ILE A 184 0.51 14.87 -1.76
C ILE A 184 1.06 13.67 -0.96
N ALA A 185 2.20 13.08 -1.36
CA ALA A 185 2.84 11.98 -0.65
C ALA A 185 3.39 12.36 0.74
N MET A 186 3.48 13.66 1.05
CA MET A 186 3.86 14.16 2.39
C MET A 186 2.68 14.25 3.36
N ARG A 187 1.44 14.15 2.88
CA ARG A 187 0.26 14.18 3.75
C ARG A 187 0.28 12.92 4.63
N PRO A 188 0.20 13.02 5.98
CA PRO A 188 0.42 11.88 6.87
C PRO A 188 -0.44 10.64 6.57
N ASN A 189 -1.74 10.83 6.30
CA ASN A 189 -2.62 9.71 5.93
C ASN A 189 -2.23 9.06 4.59
N ILE A 190 -1.74 9.83 3.63
CA ILE A 190 -1.27 9.30 2.34
C ILE A 190 0.05 8.55 2.55
N ALA A 191 0.98 9.12 3.31
CA ALA A 191 2.24 8.48 3.65
C ALA A 191 2.04 7.16 4.43
N LEU A 192 1.05 7.14 5.34
CA LEU A 192 0.63 5.97 6.11
C LEU A 192 0.12 4.86 5.20
N PHE A 193 -0.84 5.18 4.32
CA PHE A 193 -1.36 4.23 3.35
C PHE A 193 -0.26 3.68 2.45
N VAL A 194 0.57 4.55 1.86
CA VAL A 194 1.67 4.16 0.95
C VAL A 194 2.64 3.21 1.63
N LEU A 195 3.05 3.51 2.88
CA LEU A 195 3.94 2.66 3.67
C LEU A 195 3.40 1.24 3.79
N VAL A 196 2.18 1.09 4.31
CA VAL A 196 1.60 -0.21 4.63
C VAL A 196 1.21 -0.96 3.35
N HIS A 197 0.58 -0.28 2.41
CA HIS A 197 0.18 -0.86 1.13
C HIS A 197 1.40 -1.36 0.35
N GLY A 198 2.48 -0.60 0.34
CA GLY A 198 3.72 -0.99 -0.30
C GLY A 198 4.35 -2.25 0.30
N PHE A 199 4.35 -2.37 1.63
CA PHE A 199 4.78 -3.61 2.30
C PHE A 199 3.88 -4.80 1.99
N LYS A 200 2.56 -4.61 1.98
CA LYS A 200 1.59 -5.67 1.70
C LYS A 200 1.74 -6.19 0.28
N THR A 201 1.86 -5.29 -0.69
CA THR A 201 1.74 -5.59 -2.11
C THR A 201 3.09 -5.76 -2.81
N GLY A 202 4.17 -5.29 -2.19
CA GLY A 202 5.48 -5.23 -2.82
C GLY A 202 5.56 -4.18 -3.92
N THR A 203 4.71 -3.14 -3.89
CA THR A 203 4.60 -2.13 -4.97
C THR A 203 5.93 -1.45 -5.30
N PHE A 204 6.84 -1.32 -4.33
CA PHE A 204 8.13 -0.65 -4.50
C PHE A 204 9.15 -1.48 -5.27
N THR A 205 9.32 -2.76 -4.92
CA THR A 205 10.43 -3.61 -5.41
C THR A 205 9.98 -4.96 -6.00
N GLY A 206 8.69 -5.27 -5.93
CA GLY A 206 8.13 -6.59 -6.22
C GLY A 206 8.25 -7.59 -5.07
N ARG A 207 8.73 -7.17 -3.89
CA ARG A 207 8.87 -8.03 -2.70
C ARG A 207 7.88 -7.62 -1.62
N LYS A 208 7.06 -8.56 -1.16
CA LYS A 208 6.06 -8.37 -0.12
C LYS A 208 6.66 -8.70 1.25
N ILE A 209 6.12 -8.12 2.32
CA ILE A 209 6.56 -8.45 3.68
C ILE A 209 6.36 -9.94 4.01
N SER A 210 5.31 -10.56 3.47
CA SER A 210 5.01 -11.99 3.60
C SER A 210 6.02 -12.90 2.91
N ASP A 211 6.84 -12.38 1.99
CA ASP A 211 7.91 -13.17 1.37
C ASP A 211 9.04 -13.50 2.36
N TYR A 212 9.08 -12.80 3.50
CA TYR A 212 10.15 -12.90 4.51
C TYR A 212 9.63 -13.10 5.95
N ILE A 213 8.43 -12.58 6.24
CA ILE A 213 7.84 -12.62 7.57
C ILE A 213 6.41 -13.14 7.44
N ASP A 214 6.19 -14.35 7.92
CA ASP A 214 4.91 -15.05 7.94
C ASP A 214 4.73 -15.75 9.30
N ARG A 215 3.78 -16.68 9.41
CA ARG A 215 3.47 -17.36 10.68
C ARG A 215 4.60 -18.29 11.14
N ASP A 216 5.38 -18.82 10.20
CA ASP A 216 6.37 -19.86 10.46
C ASP A 216 7.81 -19.32 10.37
N ARG A 217 8.00 -18.15 9.76
CA ARG A 217 9.31 -17.54 9.50
C ARG A 217 9.32 -16.05 9.83
N THR A 218 10.41 -15.59 10.43
CA THR A 218 10.69 -14.17 10.66
C THR A 218 12.11 -13.83 10.21
N ASP A 219 12.24 -13.31 8.99
CA ASP A 219 13.52 -12.86 8.42
C ASP A 219 13.55 -11.33 8.28
N PHE A 220 13.84 -10.64 9.39
CA PHE A 220 13.96 -9.17 9.41
C PHE A 220 15.11 -8.63 8.56
N ILE A 221 16.14 -9.44 8.28
CA ILE A 221 17.28 -8.98 7.48
C ILE A 221 16.85 -8.88 6.03
N ASN A 222 16.30 -9.95 5.47
CA ASN A 222 15.88 -9.95 4.07
C ASN A 222 14.59 -9.17 3.83
N ALA A 223 13.76 -8.92 4.87
CA ALA A 223 12.61 -8.03 4.77
C ALA A 223 12.95 -6.62 4.27
N ARG A 224 14.23 -6.18 4.36
CA ARG A 224 14.67 -4.88 3.82
C ARG A 224 14.39 -4.74 2.33
N ARG A 225 14.39 -5.88 1.61
CA ARG A 225 14.10 -6.01 0.18
C ARG A 225 12.72 -5.51 -0.22
N CYS A 226 11.79 -5.34 0.71
CA CYS A 226 10.51 -4.70 0.45
C CYS A 226 10.67 -3.22 0.05
N ILE A 227 11.69 -2.53 0.59
CA ILE A 227 11.90 -1.08 0.41
C ILE A 227 13.13 -0.80 -0.46
N ASN A 228 14.24 -1.48 -0.19
CA ASN A 228 15.51 -1.25 -0.87
C ASN A 228 16.34 -2.55 -0.87
N VAL A 229 17.52 -2.56 -1.49
CA VAL A 229 18.51 -3.62 -1.28
C VAL A 229 18.89 -3.75 0.20
N THR A 230 19.76 -4.68 0.57
CA THR A 230 20.07 -5.00 1.98
C THR A 230 20.93 -3.96 2.72
N ASP A 231 20.97 -2.71 2.27
CA ASP A 231 21.66 -1.64 2.99
C ASP A 231 21.00 -1.41 4.37
N LYS A 232 21.84 -1.34 5.40
CA LYS A 232 21.47 -1.18 6.82
C LYS A 232 20.49 -2.24 7.35
N ALA A 233 20.35 -3.37 6.67
CA ALA A 233 19.39 -4.42 7.03
C ALA A 233 19.56 -4.91 8.47
N GLU A 234 20.79 -5.13 8.95
CA GLU A 234 21.07 -5.53 10.34
C GLU A 234 20.62 -4.48 11.36
N THR A 235 20.87 -3.21 11.09
CA THR A 235 20.47 -2.12 11.98
C THR A 235 18.94 -2.05 12.09
N ILE A 236 18.24 -2.12 10.96
CA ILE A 236 16.77 -2.09 10.92
C ILE A 236 16.19 -3.34 11.59
N ALA A 237 16.77 -4.53 11.36
CA ALA A 237 16.35 -5.76 12.02
C ALA A 237 16.51 -5.70 13.54
N ASN A 238 17.57 -5.07 14.05
CA ASN A 238 17.75 -4.86 15.48
C ASN A 238 16.75 -3.85 16.06
N ILE A 239 16.33 -2.84 15.29
CA ILE A 239 15.21 -1.95 15.68
C ILE A 239 13.90 -2.75 15.71
N ALA A 240 13.64 -3.61 14.72
CA ALA A 240 12.45 -4.45 14.66
C ALA A 240 12.35 -5.39 15.87
N LYS A 241 13.45 -6.03 16.27
CA LYS A 241 13.49 -6.86 17.51
C LYS A 241 13.10 -6.08 18.77
N LYS A 242 13.49 -4.80 18.87
CA LYS A 242 13.13 -3.93 20.01
C LYS A 242 11.66 -3.53 20.01
N TYR A 243 11.05 -3.36 18.84
CA TYR A 243 9.61 -3.14 18.73
C TYR A 243 8.84 -4.42 19.06
N LEU A 244 9.26 -5.56 18.52
CA LEU A 244 8.61 -6.85 18.75
C LEU A 244 8.55 -7.21 20.23
N SER A 245 9.58 -6.89 21.02
CA SER A 245 9.57 -7.18 22.47
C SER A 245 8.60 -6.30 23.28
N ARG A 246 7.83 -5.42 22.62
CA ARG A 246 6.92 -4.43 23.24
C ARG A 246 5.52 -4.42 22.61
N LEU A 247 5.30 -5.24 21.58
CA LEU A 247 3.99 -5.51 21.00
C LEU A 247 3.36 -6.68 21.77
#